data_AF-X0WAQ2-F1
#
_entry.id   AF-X0WAQ2-F1
#
_cell.length_a   1.000
_cell.length_b   1.000
_cell.length_c   1.000
_cell.angle_alpha   90.00
_cell.angle_beta   90.00
_cell.angle_gamma   90.00
#
_symmetry.space_group_name_H-M   'P 1'
#
loop_
_entity.id
_entity.type
_entity.pdbx_description
1 polymer ?
#
loop_
_entity_poly.entity_id
_entity_poly.type
_entity_poly.pdbx_seq_one_letter_code
_entity_poly.pdbx_strand_id
1 'polypeptide(L)'
;MTERPKPNEKDVSSVRLAASERTSSVDPRAHAAWRTWLAALARDADAVTAAALAYESLAPEAREAWLDALDQDAPDVGVPKIALYAPLLGVEEDDERRARIVLNVVGAATRSTPPQALVGSHAEDRVCLIITPLYLDFVEILFCRYDPDVGIREAWHKWLAHKSDVAACAAEVGVTMMDGHLPQVVE
;
A
#
# COMPACT_ATOMS: atom_id res chain seq x y z
N MET A 1 -54.80 16.73 -34.15
CA MET A 1 -53.32 16.71 -34.13
C MET A 1 -52.87 17.93 -33.34
N THR A 2 -52.48 17.75 -32.09
CA THR A 2 -51.99 18.84 -31.22
C THR A 2 -50.47 18.82 -31.27
N GLU A 3 -49.87 19.87 -31.87
CA GLU A 3 -48.42 20.05 -31.90
C GLU A 3 -47.88 20.26 -30.48
N ARG A 4 -46.85 19.48 -30.12
CA ARG A 4 -46.10 19.71 -28.88
C ARG A 4 -45.32 21.02 -29.00
N PRO A 5 -45.37 21.92 -28.00
CA PRO A 5 -44.58 23.14 -28.02
C PRO A 5 -43.09 22.77 -27.99
N LYS A 6 -42.31 23.32 -28.92
CA LYS A 6 -40.85 23.16 -28.94
C LYS A 6 -40.27 23.81 -27.67
N PRO A 7 -39.35 23.12 -26.96
CA PRO A 7 -38.73 23.67 -25.76
C PRO A 7 -37.94 24.94 -26.11
N ASN A 8 -38.09 25.96 -25.27
CA ASN A 8 -37.47 27.27 -25.45
C ASN A 8 -35.95 27.13 -25.28
N GLU A 9 -35.18 27.80 -26.15
CA GLU A 9 -33.72 27.64 -26.25
C GLU A 9 -32.98 28.00 -24.93
N LYS A 10 -33.58 28.92 -24.15
CA LYS A 10 -33.13 29.27 -22.80
C LYS A 10 -33.27 28.12 -21.80
N ASP A 11 -34.32 27.31 -21.89
CA ASP A 11 -34.53 26.16 -21.00
C ASP A 11 -33.51 25.05 -21.29
N VAL A 12 -33.18 24.86 -22.57
CA VAL A 12 -32.16 23.88 -23.00
C VAL A 12 -30.75 24.30 -22.54
N SER A 13 -30.43 25.60 -22.61
CA SER A 13 -29.17 26.14 -22.08
C SER A 13 -29.08 26.04 -20.55
N SER A 14 -30.16 26.33 -19.82
CA SER A 14 -30.20 26.24 -18.36
C SER A 14 -30.03 24.79 -17.87
N VAL A 15 -30.68 23.83 -18.53
CA VAL A 15 -30.53 22.40 -18.22
C VAL A 15 -29.11 21.90 -18.51
N ARG A 16 -28.47 22.37 -19.60
CA ARG A 16 -27.08 22.01 -19.92
C ARG A 16 -26.08 22.58 -18.93
N LEU A 17 -26.26 23.83 -18.49
CA LEU A 17 -25.44 24.44 -17.44
C LEU A 17 -25.59 23.70 -16.10
N ALA A 18 -26.82 23.42 -15.67
CA ALA A 18 -27.09 22.68 -14.42
C ALA A 18 -26.68 21.19 -14.49
N ALA A 19 -26.59 20.60 -15.68
CA ALA A 19 -26.02 19.27 -15.89
C ALA A 19 -24.48 19.31 -15.86
N SER A 20 -23.87 20.36 -16.42
CA SER A 20 -22.42 20.60 -16.41
C SER A 20 -21.90 20.94 -15.00
N GLU A 21 -22.69 21.63 -14.18
CA GLU A 21 -22.40 21.92 -12.76
C GLU A 21 -22.53 20.67 -11.87
N ARG A 22 -23.46 19.75 -12.19
CA ARG A 22 -23.57 18.46 -11.51
C ARG A 22 -22.41 17.51 -11.81
N THR A 23 -21.73 17.69 -12.93
CA THR A 23 -20.48 16.98 -13.25
C THR A 23 -19.24 17.60 -12.61
N SER A 24 -19.30 18.81 -12.04
CA SER A 24 -18.13 19.47 -11.43
C SER A 24 -18.07 19.40 -9.90
N SER A 25 -19.15 19.01 -9.21
CA SER A 25 -19.11 18.75 -7.77
C SER A 25 -18.92 17.26 -7.48
N VAL A 26 -17.78 16.88 -6.90
CA VAL A 26 -17.56 15.53 -6.38
C VAL A 26 -18.66 15.19 -5.37
N ASP A 27 -19.29 14.02 -5.50
CA ASP A 27 -20.29 13.55 -4.52
C ASP A 27 -19.64 13.51 -3.12
N PRO A 28 -20.15 14.27 -2.12
CA PRO A 28 -19.60 14.30 -0.77
C PRO A 28 -19.50 12.91 -0.13
N ARG A 29 -20.40 11.99 -0.48
CA ARG A 29 -20.35 10.61 0.02
C ARG A 29 -19.18 9.84 -0.58
N ALA A 30 -18.93 9.99 -1.87
CA ALA A 30 -17.81 9.37 -2.55
C ALA A 30 -16.49 9.90 -2.00
N HIS A 31 -16.39 11.22 -1.77
CA HIS A 31 -15.19 11.83 -1.18
C HIS A 31 -14.96 11.39 0.26
N ALA A 32 -16.02 11.27 1.08
CA ALA A 32 -15.90 10.71 2.43
C ALA A 32 -15.47 9.23 2.44
N ALA A 33 -16.01 8.42 1.53
CA ALA A 33 -15.61 7.02 1.37
C ALA A 33 -14.15 6.89 0.94
N TRP A 34 -13.72 7.70 -0.02
CA TRP A 34 -12.33 7.81 -0.46
C TRP A 34 -11.39 8.13 0.70
N ARG A 35 -11.62 9.19 1.48
CA ARG A 35 -10.76 9.53 2.63
C ARG A 35 -10.78 8.44 3.71
N THR A 36 -11.92 7.78 3.93
CA THR A 36 -12.01 6.65 4.87
C THR A 36 -11.17 5.47 4.40
N TRP A 37 -11.17 5.19 3.09
CA TRP A 37 -10.33 4.15 2.51
C TRP A 37 -8.85 4.50 2.60
N LEU A 38 -8.46 5.73 2.25
CA LEU A 38 -7.08 6.23 2.44
C LEU A 38 -6.61 6.09 3.90
N ALA A 39 -7.49 6.32 4.87
CA ALA A 39 -7.18 6.12 6.28
C ALA A 39 -6.87 4.66 6.64
N ALA A 40 -7.46 3.70 5.92
CA ALA A 40 -7.23 2.27 6.15
C ALA A 40 -5.85 1.80 5.68
N LEU A 41 -5.24 2.46 4.68
CA LEU A 41 -3.90 2.13 4.17
C LEU A 41 -2.82 2.16 5.27
N ALA A 42 -3.06 2.86 6.38
CA ALA A 42 -2.13 2.91 7.50
C ALA A 42 -2.08 1.63 8.35
N ARG A 43 -3.08 0.75 8.25
CA ARG A 43 -3.30 -0.35 9.21
C ARG A 43 -3.77 -1.67 8.61
N ASP A 44 -4.19 -1.66 7.35
CA ASP A 44 -4.82 -2.80 6.69
C ASP A 44 -4.04 -3.19 5.42
N ALA A 45 -3.41 -4.37 5.45
CA ALA A 45 -2.58 -4.88 4.35
C ALA A 45 -3.41 -5.20 3.09
N ASP A 46 -4.66 -5.63 3.26
CA ASP A 46 -5.56 -5.90 2.13
C ASP A 46 -5.97 -4.59 1.47
N ALA A 47 -6.22 -3.54 2.26
CA ALA A 47 -6.50 -2.21 1.73
C ALA A 47 -5.32 -1.63 0.94
N VAL A 48 -4.09 -1.83 1.42
CA VAL A 48 -2.85 -1.45 0.73
C VAL A 48 -2.70 -2.23 -0.59
N THR A 49 -2.88 -3.55 -0.55
CA THR A 49 -2.79 -4.41 -1.74
C THR A 49 -3.85 -4.03 -2.78
N ALA A 50 -5.08 -3.80 -2.35
CA ALA A 50 -6.16 -3.34 -3.21
C ALA A 50 -5.85 -1.99 -3.86
N ALA A 51 -5.19 -1.07 -3.13
CA ALA A 51 -4.79 0.22 -3.68
C ALA A 51 -3.74 0.08 -4.79
N ALA A 52 -2.72 -0.76 -4.59
CA ALA A 52 -1.71 -1.03 -5.60
C ALA A 52 -2.31 -1.64 -6.87
N LEU A 53 -3.16 -2.67 -6.73
CA LEU A 53 -3.83 -3.33 -7.85
C LEU A 53 -4.81 -2.41 -8.59
N ALA A 54 -5.59 -1.61 -7.84
CA ALA A 54 -6.50 -0.64 -8.43
C ALA A 54 -5.73 0.37 -9.27
N TYR A 55 -4.66 0.96 -8.72
CA TYR A 55 -3.80 1.90 -9.42
C TYR A 55 -3.12 1.29 -10.66
N GLU A 56 -2.58 0.07 -10.55
CA GLU A 56 -1.96 -0.65 -11.66
C GLU A 56 -2.94 -0.84 -12.83
N SER A 57 -4.21 -1.11 -12.53
CA SER A 57 -5.24 -1.31 -13.57
C SER A 57 -5.65 -0.04 -14.31
N LEU A 58 -5.25 1.14 -13.84
CA LEU A 58 -5.61 2.43 -14.43
C LEU A 58 -4.76 2.76 -15.66
N ALA A 59 -5.40 3.42 -16.64
CA ALA A 59 -4.71 4.09 -17.73
C ALA A 59 -3.83 5.25 -17.21
N PRO A 60 -2.80 5.68 -17.96
CA PRO A 60 -1.86 6.71 -17.51
C PRO A 60 -2.53 8.00 -17.02
N GLU A 61 -3.56 8.49 -17.71
CA GLU A 61 -4.27 9.73 -17.35
C GLU A 61 -5.02 9.59 -16.01
N ALA A 62 -5.56 8.40 -15.74
CA ALA A 62 -6.25 8.11 -14.49
C ALA A 62 -5.26 7.92 -13.33
N ARG A 63 -4.04 7.44 -13.60
CA ARG A 63 -2.95 7.41 -12.60
C ARG A 63 -2.52 8.81 -12.20
N GLU A 64 -2.41 9.75 -13.15
CA GLU A 64 -2.16 11.16 -12.80
C GLU A 64 -3.27 11.75 -11.95
N ALA A 65 -4.53 11.55 -12.34
CA ALA A 65 -5.68 12.03 -11.57
C ALA A 65 -5.72 11.43 -10.16
N TRP A 66 -5.28 10.18 -9.98
CA TRP A 66 -5.13 9.56 -8.67
C TRP A 66 -4.07 10.26 -7.82
N LEU A 67 -2.89 10.53 -8.39
CA LEU A 67 -1.80 11.22 -7.69
C LEU A 67 -2.19 12.66 -7.32
N ASP A 68 -2.91 13.35 -8.19
CA ASP A 68 -3.45 14.69 -7.93
C ASP A 68 -4.47 14.67 -6.78
N ALA A 69 -5.36 13.67 -6.75
CA ALA A 69 -6.31 13.48 -5.65
C ALA A 69 -5.60 13.17 -4.34
N LEU A 70 -4.53 12.36 -4.36
CA LEU A 70 -3.70 12.11 -3.18
C LEU A 70 -3.02 13.39 -2.69
N ASP A 71 -2.42 14.19 -3.57
CA ASP A 71 -1.77 15.44 -3.18
C ASP A 71 -2.76 16.42 -2.51
N GLN A 72 -4.00 16.45 -2.98
CA GLN A 72 -5.06 17.27 -2.42
C GLN A 72 -5.56 16.74 -1.06
N ASP A 73 -5.82 15.44 -0.93
CA ASP A 73 -6.51 14.88 0.23
C ASP A 73 -5.58 14.36 1.34
N ALA A 74 -4.33 14.02 1.01
CA ALA A 74 -3.37 13.46 1.98
C ALA A 74 -3.19 14.30 3.26
N PRO A 75 -3.13 15.66 3.21
CA PRO A 75 -3.02 16.47 4.42
C PRO A 75 -4.18 16.29 5.41
N ASP A 76 -5.37 15.96 4.91
CA ASP A 76 -6.61 15.93 5.71
C ASP A 76 -7.00 14.51 6.17
N VAL A 77 -6.29 13.47 5.72
CA VAL A 77 -6.58 12.07 6.06
C VAL A 77 -5.89 11.65 7.37
N GLY A 78 -4.82 12.35 7.78
CA GLY A 78 -4.07 12.03 9.00
C GLY A 78 -3.20 10.77 8.90
N VAL A 79 -2.94 10.30 7.68
CA VAL A 79 -2.07 9.15 7.39
C VAL A 79 -0.71 9.63 6.87
N PRO A 80 0.42 9.04 7.31
CA PRO A 80 1.72 9.40 6.78
C PRO A 80 1.81 9.16 5.27
N LYS A 81 2.42 10.11 4.56
CA LYS A 81 2.61 10.04 3.09
C LYS A 81 3.18 8.69 2.64
N ILE A 82 4.17 8.14 3.34
CA ILE A 82 4.72 6.84 2.97
C ILE A 82 3.65 5.74 2.82
N ALA A 83 2.61 5.70 3.66
CA ALA A 83 1.55 4.70 3.55
C ALA A 83 0.60 4.94 2.37
N LEU A 84 0.47 6.19 1.91
CA LEU A 84 -0.37 6.54 0.76
C LEU A 84 0.35 6.29 -0.58
N TYR A 85 1.66 6.55 -0.63
CA TYR A 85 2.44 6.56 -1.87
C TYR A 85 3.28 5.29 -2.08
N ALA A 86 3.82 4.67 -1.02
CA ALA A 86 4.66 3.47 -1.16
C ALA A 86 3.97 2.29 -1.87
N PRO A 87 2.67 2.02 -1.67
CA PRO A 87 1.99 0.94 -2.38
C PRO A 87 2.02 1.10 -3.90
N LEU A 88 1.97 2.35 -4.38
CA LEU A 88 1.95 2.67 -5.80
C LEU A 88 3.34 2.52 -6.44
N LEU A 89 4.41 2.66 -5.65
CA LEU A 89 5.79 2.60 -6.14
C LEU A 89 6.16 1.20 -6.66
N GLY A 90 5.53 0.14 -6.15
CA GLY A 90 5.79 -1.24 -6.57
C GLY A 90 5.23 -1.57 -7.96
N VAL A 91 4.26 -0.79 -8.45
CA VAL A 91 3.51 -1.05 -9.70
C VAL A 91 3.62 0.07 -10.73
N GLU A 92 4.25 1.20 -10.38
CA GLU A 92 4.50 2.28 -11.33
C GLU A 92 5.77 2.00 -12.13
N GLU A 93 5.63 2.05 -13.46
CA GLU A 93 6.68 1.80 -14.44
C GLU A 93 7.19 3.09 -15.09
N ASP A 94 6.37 4.14 -15.12
CA ASP A 94 6.75 5.44 -15.69
C ASP A 94 7.72 6.18 -14.77
N ASP A 95 8.92 6.48 -15.26
CA ASP A 95 10.00 7.06 -14.46
C ASP A 95 9.64 8.42 -13.85
N GLU A 96 8.85 9.26 -14.54
CA GLU A 96 8.47 10.58 -14.05
C GLU A 96 7.47 10.48 -12.90
N ARG A 97 6.42 9.64 -13.04
CA ARG A 97 5.49 9.33 -11.94
C ARG A 97 6.19 8.63 -10.79
N ARG A 98 7.08 7.68 -11.07
CA ARG A 98 7.90 7.03 -10.03
C ARG A 98 8.66 8.07 -9.24
N ALA A 99 9.32 9.03 -9.89
CA ALA A 99 10.05 10.09 -9.21
C ALA A 99 9.13 10.94 -8.32
N ARG A 100 7.93 11.31 -8.80
CA ARG A 100 6.91 12.03 -8.02
C ARG A 100 6.48 11.25 -6.77
N ILE A 101 6.27 9.94 -6.90
CA ILE A 101 5.93 9.03 -5.78
C ILE A 101 7.10 8.97 -4.78
N VAL A 102 8.33 8.78 -5.26
CA VAL A 102 9.55 8.67 -4.43
C VAL A 102 9.76 9.92 -3.57
N LEU A 103 9.53 11.13 -4.10
CA LEU A 103 9.65 12.38 -3.33
C LEU A 103 8.75 12.39 -2.09
N ASN A 104 7.56 11.78 -2.18
CA ASN A 104 6.62 11.68 -1.06
C ASN A 104 6.95 10.53 -0.09
N VAL A 105 7.75 9.54 -0.51
CA VAL A 105 8.17 8.38 0.30
C VAL A 105 9.47 8.67 1.06
N VAL A 106 10.50 9.18 0.39
CA VAL A 106 11.87 9.33 0.96
C VAL A 106 11.89 10.28 2.16
N GLY A 107 11.12 11.37 2.11
CA GLY A 107 11.00 12.29 3.25
C GLY A 107 10.36 11.67 4.49
N ALA A 108 9.59 10.59 4.34
CA ALA A 108 8.90 9.89 5.42
C ALA A 108 9.62 8.62 5.91
N ALA A 109 10.54 8.05 5.10
CA ALA A 109 11.26 6.82 5.39
C ALA A 109 12.47 6.97 6.35
N THR A 110 12.82 8.19 6.75
CA THR A 110 14.09 8.52 7.45
C THR A 110 14.21 8.01 8.89
N ARG A 111 13.26 7.21 9.39
CA ARG A 111 13.30 6.61 10.74
C ARG A 111 12.88 5.15 10.73
N SER A 112 13.44 4.33 9.83
CA SER A 112 13.18 2.89 9.91
C SER A 112 13.99 2.25 11.03
N THR A 113 13.30 1.51 11.89
CA THR A 113 13.90 0.62 12.89
C THR A 113 14.76 -0.42 12.15
N PRO A 114 15.96 -0.79 12.65
CA PRO A 114 16.78 -1.81 11.99
C PRO A 114 16.02 -3.14 11.88
N PRO A 115 16.33 -3.98 10.87
CA PRO A 115 15.71 -5.29 10.76
C PRO A 115 16.01 -6.14 12.00
N GLN A 116 15.09 -7.06 12.30
CA GLN A 116 15.14 -7.96 13.44
C GLN A 116 15.18 -9.40 12.93
N ALA A 117 15.79 -10.31 13.68
CA ALA A 117 15.78 -11.72 13.36
C ALA A 117 15.23 -12.52 14.54
N LEU A 118 14.35 -13.46 14.24
CA LEU A 118 13.98 -14.55 15.14
C LEU A 118 14.69 -15.80 14.65
N VAL A 119 15.42 -16.48 15.53
CA VAL A 119 16.25 -17.64 15.19
C VAL A 119 15.89 -18.83 16.06
N GLY A 120 16.02 -20.02 15.48
CA GLY A 120 15.75 -21.29 16.11
C GLY A 120 16.50 -22.41 15.40
N SER A 121 16.36 -23.62 15.91
CA SER A 121 16.96 -24.81 15.31
C SER A 121 15.99 -25.98 15.36
N HIS A 122 15.97 -26.76 14.30
CA HIS A 122 15.17 -27.97 14.20
C HIS A 122 16.04 -29.12 13.67
N ALA A 123 16.42 -30.04 14.56
CA ALA A 123 17.48 -31.02 14.29
C ALA A 123 18.77 -30.31 13.86
N GLU A 124 19.31 -30.63 12.69
CA GLU A 124 20.51 -30.01 12.12
C GLU A 124 20.22 -28.70 11.37
N ASP A 125 18.96 -28.39 11.10
CA ASP A 125 18.59 -27.18 10.36
C ASP A 125 18.56 -25.96 11.28
N ARG A 126 19.14 -24.86 10.80
CA ARG A 126 18.91 -23.51 11.29
C ARG A 126 17.63 -22.97 10.68
N VAL A 127 16.85 -22.28 11.50
CA VAL A 127 15.62 -21.64 11.07
C VAL A 127 15.66 -20.19 11.47
N CYS A 128 15.39 -19.29 10.54
CA CYS A 128 15.31 -17.86 10.82
C CYS A 128 14.10 -17.21 10.17
N LEU A 129 13.61 -16.19 10.86
CA LEU A 129 12.56 -15.27 10.43
C LEU A 129 13.16 -13.88 10.51
N ILE A 130 13.46 -13.29 9.35
CA ILE A 130 13.97 -11.93 9.24
C ILE A 130 12.77 -11.00 9.06
N ILE A 131 12.63 -10.04 9.96
CA ILE A 131 11.59 -9.03 9.95
C ILE A 131 12.23 -7.68 9.62
N THR A 132 11.92 -7.14 8.45
CA THR A 132 12.42 -5.83 8.02
C THR A 132 11.29 -4.80 8.13
N PRO A 133 11.38 -3.82 9.04
CA PRO A 133 10.41 -2.74 9.11
C PRO A 133 10.38 -1.93 7.82
N LEU A 134 9.18 -1.76 7.23
CA LEU A 134 8.99 -1.00 6.01
C LEU A 134 8.53 0.44 6.35
N TYR A 135 7.33 0.57 6.91
CA TYR A 135 6.76 1.83 7.40
C TYR A 135 5.58 1.55 8.33
N LEU A 136 5.29 2.49 9.23
CA LEU A 136 4.23 2.32 10.23
C LEU A 136 4.35 0.98 10.96
N ASP A 137 3.31 0.15 10.87
CA ASP A 137 3.24 -1.18 11.46
C ASP A 137 3.42 -2.29 10.41
N PHE A 138 3.80 -1.93 9.18
CA PHE A 138 4.09 -2.88 8.10
C PHE A 138 5.55 -3.34 8.12
N VAL A 139 5.71 -4.64 7.91
CA VAL A 139 7.00 -5.34 7.88
C VAL A 139 7.07 -6.24 6.65
N GLU A 140 8.29 -6.48 6.19
CA GLU A 140 8.63 -7.57 5.30
C GLU A 140 9.08 -8.76 6.16
N ILE A 141 8.56 -9.96 5.88
CA ILE A 141 8.91 -11.17 6.60
C ILE A 141 9.54 -12.16 5.62
N LEU A 142 10.80 -12.49 5.84
CA LEU A 142 11.52 -13.53 5.12
C LEU A 142 11.76 -14.71 6.06
N PHE A 143 11.27 -15.87 5.69
CA PHE A 143 11.58 -17.12 6.36
C PHE A 143 12.65 -17.88 5.59
N CYS A 144 13.57 -18.49 6.32
CA CYS A 144 14.54 -19.43 5.78
C CYS A 144 14.77 -20.59 6.76
N ARG A 145 14.77 -21.80 6.22
CA ARG A 145 15.31 -23.00 6.85
C ARG A 145 16.49 -23.47 6.03
N TYR A 146 17.64 -23.61 6.67
CA TYR A 146 18.89 -23.94 6.01
C TYR A 146 19.76 -24.81 6.89
N ASP A 147 20.59 -25.59 6.23
CA ASP A 147 21.70 -26.31 6.84
C ASP A 147 22.98 -25.49 6.58
N PRO A 148 23.82 -25.21 7.58
CA PRO A 148 25.02 -24.38 7.39
C PRO A 148 25.99 -24.93 6.33
N ASP A 149 26.04 -26.26 6.16
CA ASP A 149 26.98 -26.92 5.25
C ASP A 149 26.36 -27.20 3.87
N VAL A 150 25.03 -27.33 3.80
CA VAL A 150 24.31 -27.74 2.57
C VAL A 150 23.55 -26.57 1.92
N GLY A 151 23.19 -25.54 2.69
CA GLY A 151 22.48 -24.35 2.22
C GLY A 151 20.97 -24.38 2.47
N ILE A 152 20.24 -23.52 1.74
CA ILE A 152 18.80 -23.27 1.94
C ILE A 152 17.98 -24.49 1.52
N ARG A 153 17.17 -25.01 2.44
CA ARG A 153 16.22 -26.10 2.20
C ARG A 153 14.81 -25.60 1.90
N GLU A 154 14.42 -24.50 2.53
CA GLU A 154 13.10 -23.91 2.38
C GLU A 154 13.16 -22.41 2.64
N ALA A 155 12.46 -21.63 1.83
CA ALA A 155 12.32 -20.20 2.05
C ALA A 155 10.98 -19.73 1.51
N TRP A 156 10.41 -18.75 2.19
CA TRP A 156 9.24 -18.02 1.71
C TRP A 156 9.29 -16.59 2.19
N HIS A 157 8.57 -15.72 1.50
CA HIS A 157 8.58 -14.29 1.72
C HIS A 157 7.13 -13.78 1.76
N LYS A 158 6.83 -12.95 2.77
CA LYS A 158 5.59 -12.18 2.86
C LYS A 158 5.94 -10.70 2.86
N TRP A 159 5.52 -10.00 1.80
CA TRP A 159 5.67 -8.56 1.66
C TRP A 159 4.47 -7.84 2.29
N LEU A 160 4.69 -6.68 2.92
CA LEU A 160 3.66 -5.85 3.56
C LEU A 160 2.78 -6.57 4.60
N ALA A 161 3.36 -7.49 5.37
CA ALA A 161 2.67 -8.07 6.51
C ALA A 161 2.49 -7.03 7.63
N HIS A 162 1.47 -7.17 8.47
CA HIS A 162 1.34 -6.34 9.66
C HIS A 162 2.21 -6.92 10.79
N LYS A 163 2.78 -6.06 11.65
CA LYS A 163 3.64 -6.51 12.77
C LYS A 163 2.96 -7.52 13.72
N SER A 164 1.62 -7.51 13.79
CA SER A 164 0.86 -8.50 14.56
C SER A 164 0.94 -9.92 13.99
N ASP A 165 1.22 -10.03 12.68
CA ASP A 165 1.22 -11.30 11.96
C ASP A 165 2.54 -12.07 12.19
N VAL A 166 3.57 -11.40 12.71
CA VAL A 166 4.87 -12.00 13.02
C VAL A 166 4.72 -13.17 14.01
N ALA A 167 3.90 -13.02 15.05
CA ALA A 167 3.70 -14.08 16.03
C ALA A 167 2.99 -15.31 15.42
N ALA A 168 2.03 -15.09 14.54
CA ALA A 168 1.37 -16.17 13.81
C ALA A 168 2.35 -16.89 12.86
N CYS A 169 3.15 -16.12 12.10
CA CYS A 169 4.19 -16.66 11.24
C CYS A 169 5.24 -17.47 12.02
N ALA A 170 5.68 -16.99 13.18
CA ALA A 170 6.62 -17.72 14.03
C ALA A 170 6.03 -19.03 14.58
N ALA A 171 4.73 -19.04 14.89
CA ALA A 171 4.04 -20.25 15.33
C ALA A 171 3.87 -21.29 14.19
N GLU A 172 3.61 -20.84 12.95
CA GLU A 172 3.49 -21.71 11.76
C GLU A 172 4.77 -22.51 11.47
N VAL A 173 5.93 -21.95 11.81
CA VAL A 173 7.24 -22.61 11.64
C VAL A 173 7.41 -23.83 12.55
N GLY A 174 6.70 -23.89 13.68
CA GLY A 174 6.73 -25.06 14.58
C GLY A 174 8.03 -25.23 15.37
N VAL A 175 8.86 -24.19 15.49
CA VAL A 175 10.13 -24.19 16.23
C VAL A 175 10.11 -23.08 17.27
N THR A 176 10.65 -23.34 18.45
CA THR A 176 10.86 -22.27 19.45
C THR A 176 11.87 -21.27 18.90
N MET A 177 11.44 -20.03 18.70
CA MET A 177 12.28 -18.98 18.16
C MET A 177 12.63 -17.95 19.25
N MET A 178 13.84 -17.41 19.18
CA MET A 178 14.35 -16.38 20.08
C MET A 178 14.89 -15.20 19.27
N ASP A 179 14.91 -14.01 19.86
CA ASP A 179 15.57 -12.87 19.25
C ASP A 179 17.03 -13.18 18.96
N GLY A 180 17.41 -13.04 17.69
CA GLY A 180 18.75 -13.27 17.18
C GLY A 180 19.36 -11.99 16.63
N HIS A 181 20.69 -11.90 16.68
CA HIS A 181 21.40 -10.84 15.97
C HIS A 181 21.52 -11.21 14.50
N LEU A 182 21.20 -10.29 13.58
CA LEU A 182 21.32 -10.49 12.13
C LEU A 182 22.66 -11.08 11.67
N PRO A 183 23.83 -10.65 12.19
CA PRO A 183 25.11 -11.28 11.86
C PRO A 183 25.15 -12.80 12.13
N GLN A 184 24.46 -13.28 13.16
CA GLN A 184 24.41 -14.71 13.52
C GLN A 184 23.53 -15.54 12.59
N VAL A 185 22.80 -14.91 11.67
CA VAL A 185 21.99 -15.60 10.65
C VAL A 185 22.82 -15.89 9.40
N VAL A 186 23.90 -15.13 9.18
CA VAL A 186 24.73 -15.18 7.96
C VAL A 186 26.05 -15.93 8.19
N GLU A 187 26.49 -16.03 9.45
CA GLU A 187 27.64 -16.83 9.92
C GLU A 187 27.24 -18.27 10.27
#